data_AF-A0A1V1P5I3-F1
#
_entry.id   AF-A0A1V1P5I3-F1
#
_cell.length_a   1.000
_cell.length_b   1.000
_cell.length_c   1.000
_cell.angle_alpha   90.00
_cell.angle_beta   90.00
_cell.angle_gamma   90.00
#
_symmetry.space_group_name_H-M   'P 1'
#
loop_
_entity.id
_entity.type
_entity.pdbx_description
1 polymer ?
#
loop_
_entity_poly.entity_id
_entity_poly.type
_entity_poly.pdbx_seq_one_letter_code
_entity_poly.pdbx_strand_id
1 'polypeptide(L)'
;MIPIQALTVSLYTICSLVSLYLFLEKYFGAAFILSILVTQLWRFISEFLRADHRGNGKISVYQWMSLISCVYVMTLPYIFKNTLYPIPDIVFGFKTMWQPQVIIFLQGIWVISFLYTGRSQVTTSKISFAVGHPSK
;
A
#
# COMPACT_ATOMS: atom_id res chain seq x y z
N MET A 1 -7.87 15.46 16.03
CA MET A 1 -7.70 14.45 14.96
C MET A 1 -6.23 14.38 14.61
N ILE A 2 -5.59 13.23 14.76
CA ILE A 2 -4.20 13.07 14.34
C ILE A 2 -4.18 12.95 12.80
N PRO A 3 -3.40 13.77 12.07
CA PRO A 3 -3.36 13.73 10.60
C PRO A 3 -2.53 12.53 10.11
N ILE A 4 -3.07 11.32 10.27
CA ILE A 4 -2.41 10.05 9.94
C ILE A 4 -1.98 10.01 8.47
N GLN A 5 -2.77 10.58 7.56
CA GLN A 5 -2.45 10.65 6.13
C GLN A 5 -1.19 11.48 5.88
N ALA A 6 -1.08 12.66 6.49
CA ALA A 6 0.10 13.52 6.33
C ALA A 6 1.36 12.83 6.87
N LEU A 7 1.26 12.19 8.04
CA LEU A 7 2.37 11.41 8.61
C LEU A 7 2.78 10.25 7.69
N THR A 8 1.82 9.55 7.11
CA THR A 8 2.07 8.44 6.18
C THR A 8 2.83 8.92 4.95
N VAL A 9 2.40 10.02 4.33
CA VAL A 9 3.05 10.58 3.13
C VAL A 9 4.49 10.99 3.44
N SER A 10 4.72 11.71 4.53
CA SER A 10 6.07 12.14 4.93
C SER A 10 6.99 10.94 5.19
N LEU A 11 6.51 9.96 5.96
CA LEU A 11 7.28 8.76 6.32
C LEU A 11 7.59 7.89 5.09
N TYR A 12 6.63 7.72 4.18
CA TYR A 12 6.85 6.96 2.94
C TYR A 12 7.76 7.71 1.96
N THR A 13 7.69 9.04 1.90
CA THR A 13 8.62 9.83 1.09
C THR A 13 10.05 9.65 1.57
N ILE A 14 10.30 9.82 2.87
CA ILE A 14 11.63 9.63 3.46
C ILE A 14 12.11 8.18 3.24
N CYS A 15 11.25 7.20 3.52
CA CYS A 15 11.57 5.79 3.30
C CYS A 15 11.94 5.51 1.84
N SER A 16 11.19 6.06 0.89
CA SER A 16 11.43 5.85 -0.53
C SER A 16 12.79 6.41 -0.96
N LEU A 17 13.17 7.58 -0.45
CA LEU A 17 14.47 8.20 -0.73
C LEU A 17 15.62 7.36 -0.17
N VAL A 18 15.50 6.88 1.07
CA VAL A 18 16.54 6.03 1.69
C VAL A 18 16.63 4.67 0.97
N SER A 19 15.50 4.05 0.64
CA SER A 19 15.48 2.79 -0.12
C SER A 19 16.06 2.97 -1.52
N LEU A 20 15.77 4.09 -2.20
CA LEU A 20 16.34 4.41 -3.50
C LEU A 20 17.87 4.59 -3.41
N TYR A 21 18.35 5.32 -2.40
CA TYR A 21 19.78 5.47 -2.16
C TYR A 21 20.47 4.11 -1.94
N LEU A 22 19.92 3.26 -1.05
CA LEU A 22 20.43 1.91 -0.80
C LEU A 22 20.41 1.03 -2.07
N PHE A 23 19.39 1.19 -2.92
CA PHE A 23 19.30 0.48 -4.18
C PHE A 23 20.41 0.89 -5.16
N LEU A 24 20.72 2.19 -5.26
CA LEU A 24 21.82 2.69 -6.09
C LEU A 24 23.20 2.23 -5.60
N GLU A 25 23.36 2.11 -4.28
CA GLU A 25 24.56 1.54 -3.63
C GLU A 25 24.63 0.00 -3.74
N LYS A 26 23.77 -0.63 -4.54
CA LYS A 26 23.69 -2.10 -4.77
C LYS A 26 23.28 -2.91 -3.54
N TYR A 27 22.81 -2.28 -2.47
CA TYR A 27 22.24 -2.95 -1.31
C TYR A 27 20.75 -3.30 -1.53
N PHE A 28 20.45 -4.09 -2.56
CA PHE A 28 19.08 -4.43 -2.97
C PHE A 28 18.25 -5.08 -1.86
N GLY A 29 18.86 -6.03 -1.13
CA GLY A 29 18.19 -6.69 -0.01
C GLY A 29 17.84 -5.72 1.12
N ALA A 30 18.75 -4.79 1.44
CA ALA A 30 18.49 -3.78 2.46
C ALA A 30 17.43 -2.78 2.02
N ALA A 31 17.48 -2.32 0.77
CA ALA A 31 16.46 -1.43 0.19
C ALA A 31 15.05 -2.07 0.24
N PHE A 32 14.96 -3.36 -0.11
CA PHE A 32 13.73 -4.14 -0.06
C PHE A 32 13.22 -4.32 1.36
N ILE A 33 14.06 -4.82 2.28
CA ILE A 33 13.68 -5.04 3.68
C ILE A 33 13.24 -3.72 4.32
N LEU A 34 13.98 -2.63 4.13
CA LEU A 34 13.63 -1.32 4.68
C LEU A 34 12.24 -0.88 4.21
N SER A 35 11.97 -0.95 2.91
CA SER A 35 10.69 -0.51 2.33
C SER A 35 9.50 -1.29 2.90
N ILE A 36 9.64 -2.61 3.08
CA ILE A 36 8.57 -3.44 3.61
C ILE A 36 8.43 -3.25 5.12
N LEU A 37 9.52 -3.23 5.88
CA LEU A 37 9.44 -3.04 7.33
C LEU A 37 8.79 -1.70 7.68
N VAL A 38 9.20 -0.62 7.02
CA VAL A 38 8.65 0.70 7.29
C VAL A 38 7.16 0.75 6.94
N THR A 39 6.74 0.19 5.81
CA THR A 39 5.32 0.18 5.42
C THR A 39 4.47 -0.67 6.35
N GLN A 40 4.95 -1.84 6.76
CA GLN A 40 4.19 -2.78 7.60
C GLN A 40 4.17 -2.38 9.07
N LEU A 41 5.29 -1.89 9.62
CA LEU A 41 5.31 -1.33 10.98
C LEU A 41 4.45 -0.08 11.06
N TRP A 42 4.52 0.80 10.05
CA TRP A 42 3.64 1.96 10.01
C TRP A 42 2.17 1.56 9.88
N ARG A 43 1.84 0.50 9.13
CA ARG A 43 0.48 -0.04 9.06
C ARG A 43 -0.03 -0.51 10.43
N PHE A 44 0.82 -1.17 11.22
CA PHE A 44 0.49 -1.57 12.58
C PHE A 44 0.20 -0.35 13.48
N ILE A 45 1.11 0.63 13.47
CA ILE A 45 1.04 1.84 14.30
C ILE A 45 -0.15 2.72 13.90
N SER A 46 -0.31 3.01 12.61
CA SER A 46 -1.39 3.86 12.10
C SER A 46 -2.78 3.27 12.34
N GLU A 47 -2.91 1.94 12.28
CA GLU A 47 -4.17 1.27 12.61
C GLU A 47 -4.43 1.30 14.13
N PHE A 48 -3.39 1.20 14.96
CA PHE A 48 -3.52 1.36 16.42
C PHE A 48 -4.00 2.77 16.79
N LEU A 49 -3.36 3.80 16.21
CA LEU A 49 -3.77 5.21 16.38
C LEU A 49 -5.19 5.49 15.88
N ARG A 50 -5.66 4.72 14.88
CA ARG A 50 -7.02 4.81 14.36
C ARG A 50 -8.03 4.06 15.24
N ALA A 51 -7.63 2.94 15.84
CA ALA A 51 -8.47 2.09 16.68
C ALA A 51 -8.69 2.65 18.10
N ASP A 52 -7.75 3.43 18.63
CA ASP A 52 -7.90 4.07 19.94
C ASP A 52 -9.07 5.08 19.95
N HIS A 53 -9.38 5.67 18.79
CA HIS A 53 -10.60 6.46 18.58
C HIS A 53 -11.89 5.64 18.51
N ARG A 54 -11.83 4.31 18.30
CA ARG A 54 -12.99 3.41 18.16
C ARG A 54 -13.31 2.60 19.42
N GLY A 55 -12.50 2.68 20.47
CA GLY A 55 -12.75 2.03 21.76
C GLY A 55 -12.73 0.51 21.71
N ASN A 56 -11.55 -0.09 21.92
CA ASN A 56 -11.38 -1.47 22.43
C ASN A 56 -9.92 -1.92 22.57
N GLY A 57 -8.93 -1.20 22.02
CA GLY A 57 -7.51 -1.57 22.12
C GLY A 57 -7.15 -2.97 21.56
N LYS A 58 -8.08 -3.63 20.84
CA LYS A 58 -7.90 -4.98 20.33
C LYS A 58 -7.04 -4.96 19.07
N ILE A 59 -6.03 -5.83 19.06
CA ILE A 59 -5.19 -6.03 17.87
C ILE A 59 -6.02 -6.68 16.77
N SER A 60 -6.08 -6.04 15.60
CA SER A 60 -6.83 -6.52 14.44
C SER A 60 -6.06 -7.58 13.66
N VAL A 61 -6.78 -8.40 12.88
CA VAL A 61 -6.18 -9.37 11.94
C VAL A 61 -5.20 -8.69 10.98
N TYR A 62 -5.49 -7.47 10.53
CA TYR A 62 -4.59 -6.70 9.66
C TYR A 62 -3.24 -6.38 10.32
N GLN A 63 -3.24 -6.15 11.63
CA GLN A 63 -2.04 -5.86 12.41
C GLN A 63 -1.18 -7.12 12.59
N TRP A 64 -1.82 -8.28 12.75
CA TRP A 64 -1.11 -9.56 12.71
C TRP A 64 -0.52 -9.86 11.33
N MET A 65 -1.28 -9.63 10.26
CA MET A 65 -0.80 -9.81 8.89
C MET A 65 0.40 -8.91 8.57
N SER A 66 0.43 -7.67 9.07
CA SER A 66 1.59 -6.79 8.88
C SER A 66 2.83 -7.31 9.60
N LEU A 67 2.69 -7.82 10.82
CA LEU A 67 3.83 -8.41 11.56
C LEU A 67 4.35 -9.69 10.90
N ILE A 68 3.46 -10.57 10.44
CA ILE A 68 3.84 -11.78 9.71
C ILE A 68 4.59 -11.40 8.42
N SER A 69 4.14 -10.34 7.73
CA SER A 69 4.82 -9.85 6.53
C SER A 69 6.24 -9.35 6.81
N CYS A 70 6.48 -8.72 7.97
CA CYS A 70 7.84 -8.33 8.39
C CYS A 70 8.75 -9.55 8.55
N VAL A 71 8.28 -10.59 9.24
CA VAL A 71 9.05 -11.83 9.45
C VAL A 71 9.34 -12.50 8.10
N TYR A 72 8.33 -12.61 7.24
CA TYR A 72 8.46 -13.19 5.91
C TYR A 72 9.54 -12.48 5.07
N VAL A 73 9.56 -11.15 5.07
CA VAL A 73 10.55 -10.41 4.27
C VAL A 73 11.96 -10.51 4.84
N MET A 74 12.11 -10.64 6.16
CA MET A 74 13.42 -10.90 6.77
C MET A 74 13.99 -12.27 6.36
N THR A 75 13.17 -13.27 6.07
CA THR A 75 13.67 -14.62 5.69
C THR A 75 14.06 -14.73 4.21
N LEU A 76 13.50 -13.89 3.34
CA LEU A 76 13.74 -13.96 1.88
C LEU A 76 15.20 -13.84 1.45
N PRO A 77 16.03 -12.91 1.98
CA PRO A 77 17.44 -12.82 1.61
C PRO A 77 18.26 -14.08 1.93
N TYR A 78 17.81 -14.87 2.91
CA TYR A 78 18.47 -16.13 3.27
C TYR A 78 18.14 -17.26 2.29
N ILE A 79 16.95 -17.22 1.69
CA ILE A 79 16.48 -18.19 0.70
C ILE A 79 17.08 -17.87 -0.69
N PHE A 80 17.06 -16.59 -1.06
CA PHE A 80 17.48 -16.11 -2.39
C PHE A 80 18.89 -15.52 -2.38
N LYS A 81 19.89 -16.32 -1.99
CA LYS A 81 21.29 -15.88 -1.82
C LYS A 81 22.06 -15.57 -3.10
N ASN A 82 21.48 -15.71 -4.29
CA ASN A 82 22.28 -15.68 -5.51
C ASN A 82 21.52 -15.13 -6.70
N THR A 83 21.79 -13.87 -7.04
CA THR A 83 21.61 -13.34 -8.39
C THR A 83 22.74 -12.35 -8.64
N LEU A 84 23.41 -12.47 -9.79
CA LEU A 84 24.32 -11.44 -10.27
C LEU A 84 23.49 -10.17 -10.43
N TYR A 85 23.73 -9.19 -9.57
CA TYR A 85 22.96 -7.96 -9.61
C TYR A 85 23.47 -7.07 -10.75
N PRO A 86 22.60 -6.61 -11.66
CA PRO A 86 22.99 -5.64 -12.67
C PRO A 86 23.39 -4.32 -12.00
N ILE A 87 24.29 -3.57 -12.63
CA ILE A 87 24.69 -2.24 -12.18
C ILE A 87 23.45 -1.32 -12.30
N PRO A 88 23.00 -0.66 -11.22
CA PRO A 88 21.88 0.27 -11.29
C PRO A 88 22.22 1.44 -12.23
N ASP A 89 21.42 1.63 -13.28
CA ASP A 89 21.51 2.79 -14.18
C ASP A 89 20.14 3.49 -14.24
N ILE A 90 20.10 4.73 -13.75
CA ILE A 90 18.91 5.57 -13.70
C ILE A 90 18.43 5.92 -15.11
N VAL A 91 19.35 6.21 -16.04
CA VAL A 91 19.02 6.61 -17.41
C VAL A 91 18.39 5.44 -18.17
N PHE A 92 18.93 4.24 -17.98
CA PHE A 92 18.33 3.02 -18.51
C PHE A 92 16.93 2.76 -17.93
N GLY A 93 16.75 3.01 -16.62
CA GLY A 93 15.44 2.94 -15.96
C GLY A 93 14.40 3.87 -16.60
N PHE A 94 14.73 5.14 -16.80
CA PHE A 94 13.82 6.11 -17.45
C PHE A 94 13.49 5.73 -18.90
N LYS A 95 14.47 5.24 -19.67
CA LYS A 95 14.23 4.76 -21.04
C LYS A 95 13.25 3.59 -21.08
N THR A 96 13.32 2.70 -20.09
CA THR A 96 12.41 1.55 -19.98
C THR A 96 10.97 2.00 -19.69
N MET A 97 10.78 3.03 -18.86
CA MET A 97 9.45 3.58 -18.58
C MET A 97 8.77 4.18 -19.82
N TRP A 98 9.56 4.66 -20.78
CA TRP A 98 9.07 5.23 -22.04
C TRP A 98 8.80 4.17 -23.13
N GLN A 99 8.97 2.87 -22.83
CA GLN A 99 8.66 1.82 -23.78
C GLN A 99 7.14 1.74 -24.02
N PRO A 100 6.66 1.73 -25.27
CA PRO A 100 5.24 1.68 -25.60
C PRO A 100 4.50 0.52 -24.91
N GLN A 101 5.17 -0.63 -24.78
CA GLN A 101 4.64 -1.82 -24.13
C GLN A 101 4.29 -1.57 -22.66
N VAL A 102 5.17 -0.88 -21.92
CA VAL A 102 4.96 -0.57 -20.50
C VAL A 102 3.77 0.38 -20.35
N ILE A 103 3.68 1.40 -21.20
CA ILE A 103 2.59 2.38 -21.17
C ILE A 103 1.25 1.71 -21.47
N ILE A 104 1.18 0.89 -22.52
CA ILE A 104 -0.04 0.17 -22.91
C ILE A 104 -0.46 -0.81 -21.80
N PHE A 105 0.49 -1.52 -21.20
CA PHE A 105 0.22 -2.43 -20.08
C PHE A 105 -0.36 -1.70 -18.87
N LEU A 106 0.26 -0.58 -18.46
CA LEU A 106 -0.23 0.24 -17.36
C LEU A 106 -1.61 0.83 -17.64
N GLN A 107 -1.89 1.26 -18.88
CA GLN A 107 -3.22 1.69 -19.29
C GLN A 107 -4.23 0.53 -19.22
N GLY A 108 -3.85 -0.68 -19.61
CA GLY A 108 -4.70 -1.87 -19.48
C GLY A 108 -5.09 -2.14 -18.03
N ILE A 109 -4.12 -2.13 -17.10
CA ILE A 109 -4.39 -2.27 -15.65
C ILE A 109 -5.33 -1.16 -15.17
N TRP A 110 -5.12 0.08 -15.61
CA TRP A 110 -5.96 1.20 -15.25
C TRP A 110 -7.40 1.01 -15.72
N VAL A 111 -7.62 0.63 -17.00
CA VAL A 111 -8.96 0.34 -17.54
C VAL A 111 -9.65 -0.75 -16.74
N ILE A 112 -8.95 -1.87 -16.45
CA ILE A 112 -9.51 -2.97 -15.65
C ILE A 112 -9.89 -2.49 -14.25
N SER A 113 -8.99 -1.75 -13.59
CA SER A 113 -9.23 -1.22 -12.24
C SER A 113 -10.39 -0.25 -12.21
N PHE A 114 -10.53 0.60 -13.23
CA PHE A 114 -11.64 1.53 -13.40
C PHE A 114 -12.97 0.80 -13.65
N LEU A 115 -12.99 -0.25 -14.48
CA LEU A 115 -14.21 -1.01 -14.72
C LEU A 115 -14.66 -1.80 -13.48
N TYR A 116 -13.70 -2.36 -12.73
CA TYR A 116 -13.99 -3.14 -11.52
C TYR A 116 -14.38 -2.26 -10.33
N THR A 117 -13.65 -1.16 -10.11
CA THR A 117 -13.78 -0.32 -8.91
C THR A 117 -14.60 0.95 -9.15
N GLY A 118 -14.65 1.45 -10.38
CA GLY A 118 -15.31 2.69 -10.77
C GLY A 118 -16.83 2.58 -10.95
N ARG A 119 -17.40 1.36 -10.94
CA ARG A 119 -18.86 1.20 -10.82
C ARG A 119 -19.28 1.37 -9.37
N SER A 120 -19.66 2.60 -9.03
CA SER A 120 -20.28 2.97 -7.76
C SER A 120 -21.49 2.07 -7.45
N GLN A 121 -21.38 1.24 -6.41
CA GLN A 121 -22.51 0.57 -5.76
C GLN A 121 -23.18 1.47 -4.69
N VAL A 122 -23.04 2.80 -4.82
CA VAL A 122 -23.49 3.73 -3.79
C VAL A 122 -24.91 4.21 -4.11
N THR A 123 -25.88 3.63 -3.39
CA THR A 123 -27.23 4.13 -3.05
C THR A 123 -28.35 3.97 -4.08
N THR A 124 -28.95 2.78 -4.14
CA THR A 124 -30.42 2.70 -4.29
C THR A 124 -31.03 2.80 -2.89
N SER A 125 -31.27 4.02 -2.41
CA SER A 125 -32.14 4.24 -1.25
C SER A 125 -33.58 4.08 -1.70
N LYS A 126 -34.25 2.99 -1.27
CA LYS A 126 -35.71 2.87 -1.41
C LYS A 126 -36.35 3.60 -0.23
N ILE A 127 -37.00 4.73 -0.50
CA ILE A 127 -37.85 5.43 0.48
C ILE A 127 -39.27 4.89 0.29
N SER A 128 -39.81 4.20 1.29
CA SER A 128 -41.22 3.81 1.33
C SER A 128 -41.99 4.72 2.28
N PHE A 129 -43.01 5.42 1.78
CA PHE A 129 -43.95 6.16 2.62
C PHE A 129 -45.14 5.26 2.97
N ALA A 130 -45.38 5.06 4.26
CA ALA A 130 -46.63 4.48 4.75
C ALA A 130 -47.58 5.65 5.10
N VAL A 131 -48.65 5.82 4.32
CA VAL A 131 -49.72 6.78 4.65
C VAL A 131 -50.68 6.10 5.61
N GLY A 132 -50.66 6.51 6.88
CA GLY A 132 -51.67 6.13 7.85
C GLY A 132 -53.00 6.80 7.51
N HIS A 133 -54.02 6.00 7.23
CA HIS A 133 -55.39 6.46 7.04
C HIS A 133 -55.89 7.05 8.37
N PRO A 134 -56.43 8.28 8.42
CA PRO A 134 -57.06 8.79 9.63
C PRO A 134 -58.31 7.95 9.93
N SER A 135 -58.34 7.30 11.09
CA SER A 135 -59.57 6.75 11.66
C SER A 135 -60.49 7.91 11.98
N LYS A 136 -61.72 7.82 11.48
CA LYS A 136 -62.86 8.57 12.03
C LYS A 136 -63.24 8.00 13.39
#